data_AF-A0A1V0TYL3-F1
#
_entry.id   AF-A0A1V0TYL3-F1
#
_cell.length_a   1.000
_cell.length_b   1.000
_cell.length_c   1.000
_cell.angle_alpha   90.00
_cell.angle_beta   90.00
_cell.angle_gamma   90.00
#
_symmetry.space_group_name_H-M   'P 1'
#
loop_
_entity.id
_entity.type
_entity.pdbx_description
1 polymer ?
#
loop_
_entity_poly.entity_id
_entity_poly.type
_entity_poly.pdbx_seq_one_letter_code
_entity_poly.pdbx_strand_id
1 'polypeptide(L)'
;MFIRPVSMEEGRRLQQISRTAKDPVKLRRTIVVMMSAQGQSVPDITSLMQVSADYVRDVIHAFNEREFEALDPKWSGGRPRTISSEVREHICLIARTSPADWRITAFSTWSLTKLAEHLVKQSIVPAVGRETLRRILREGKVSWQSTTTWKSSNDPDFIAKMHRVLALYDTPSADGRVVCVDEFGPLNLMPRKGKAWRPRRSPRRLRATYNRYDGVMHMLAALDLATGKLYYRIRPRKRWREFLVLLKALRACWPGEKLYVVLDNFSPHKHANVRAWAAANVELVLLPTYGSWLNWTESEFAALRYFALNGTDHCSHHEQNTAIAAYMHWHNAQSGPKTSFAPDSPIRTWTEYPAKAA
;
A
#
# COMPACT_ATOMS: atom_id res chain seq x y z
N MET A 1 -33.25 -3.52 55.50
CA MET A 1 -31.83 -3.54 55.11
C MET A 1 -31.59 -2.33 54.24
N PHE A 2 -30.64 -1.49 54.65
CA PHE A 2 -30.29 -0.27 53.93
C PHE A 2 -28.79 -0.22 53.74
N ILE A 3 -28.34 0.63 52.83
CA ILE A 3 -26.93 0.95 52.73
C ILE A 3 -26.43 1.67 54.01
N ARG A 4 -25.11 1.67 54.23
CA ARG A 4 -24.47 2.47 55.28
C ARG A 4 -24.81 3.95 55.11
N PRO A 5 -24.78 4.76 56.19
CA PRO A 5 -24.93 6.19 56.07
C PRO A 5 -23.95 6.74 55.02
N VAL A 6 -24.49 7.52 54.10
CA VAL A 6 -23.75 8.13 52.99
C VAL A 6 -23.51 9.59 53.34
N SER A 7 -22.26 10.06 53.23
CA SER A 7 -21.95 11.46 53.47
C SER A 7 -22.56 12.37 52.39
N MET A 8 -22.65 13.68 52.65
CA MET A 8 -23.13 14.62 51.61
C MET A 8 -22.26 14.59 50.35
N GLU A 9 -20.95 14.37 50.50
CA GLU A 9 -20.01 14.28 49.38
C GLU A 9 -20.24 13.00 48.56
N GLU A 10 -20.44 11.88 49.24
CA GLU A 10 -20.75 10.60 48.60
C GLU A 10 -22.11 10.63 47.89
N GLY A 11 -23.11 11.30 48.49
CA GLY A 11 -24.43 11.52 47.88
C GLY A 11 -24.34 12.35 46.59
N ARG A 12 -23.54 13.43 46.58
CA ARG A 12 -23.27 14.22 45.37
C ARG A 12 -22.57 13.38 44.30
N ARG A 13 -21.63 12.51 44.71
CA ARG A 13 -20.93 11.60 43.80
C ARG A 13 -21.88 10.58 43.16
N LEU A 14 -22.83 10.00 43.91
CA LEU A 14 -23.86 9.12 43.37
C LEU A 14 -24.79 9.85 42.38
N GLN A 15 -25.19 11.09 42.68
CA GLN A 15 -25.96 11.93 41.76
C GLN A 15 -25.19 12.26 40.48
N GLN A 16 -23.89 12.52 40.58
CA GLN A 16 -23.06 12.76 39.41
C GLN A 16 -22.93 11.50 38.55
N ILE A 17 -22.72 10.32 39.15
CA ILE A 17 -22.61 9.05 38.43
C ILE A 17 -23.93 8.72 37.72
N SER A 18 -25.08 8.89 38.37
CA SER A 18 -26.38 8.62 37.72
C SER A 18 -26.65 9.51 36.50
N ARG A 19 -26.07 10.70 36.44
CA ARG A 19 -26.19 11.61 35.28
C ARG A 19 -25.16 11.36 34.18
N THR A 20 -24.02 10.76 34.51
CA THR A 20 -22.86 10.68 33.60
C THR A 20 -22.50 9.26 33.17
N ALA A 21 -22.98 8.23 33.88
CA ALA A 21 -22.68 6.84 33.58
C ALA A 21 -23.24 6.42 32.22
N LYS A 22 -22.34 5.94 31.34
CA LYS A 22 -22.70 5.37 30.03
C LYS A 22 -22.99 3.86 30.09
N ASP A 23 -22.53 3.19 31.14
CA ASP A 23 -22.75 1.76 31.35
C ASP A 23 -24.10 1.53 32.05
N PRO A 24 -25.04 0.76 31.45
CA PRO A 24 -26.35 0.53 32.02
C PRO A 24 -26.34 -0.23 33.35
N VAL A 25 -25.36 -1.11 33.59
CA VAL A 25 -25.24 -1.87 34.84
C VAL A 25 -24.78 -0.95 35.96
N LYS A 26 -23.78 -0.10 35.71
CA LYS A 26 -23.31 0.90 36.67
C LYS A 26 -24.43 1.87 37.05
N LEU A 27 -25.15 2.38 36.06
CA LEU A 27 -26.30 3.26 36.27
C LEU A 27 -27.38 2.61 37.14
N ARG A 28 -27.79 1.37 36.82
CA ARG A 28 -28.81 0.64 37.59
C ARG A 28 -28.37 0.42 39.04
N ARG A 29 -27.13 0.03 39.28
CA ARG A 29 -26.60 -0.14 40.65
C ARG A 29 -26.57 1.18 41.42
N THR A 30 -26.18 2.28 40.78
CA THR A 30 -26.19 3.60 41.41
C THR A 30 -27.61 4.03 41.82
N ILE A 31 -28.62 3.76 40.99
CA ILE A 31 -30.02 4.09 41.31
C ILE A 31 -30.51 3.28 42.53
N VAL A 32 -30.20 1.98 42.59
CA VAL A 32 -30.53 1.13 43.75
C VAL A 32 -29.90 1.69 45.04
N VAL A 33 -28.62 2.05 45.00
CA VAL A 33 -27.92 2.64 46.15
C VAL A 33 -28.54 3.98 46.54
N MET A 34 -28.87 4.85 45.58
CA MET A 34 -29.52 6.13 45.87
C MET A 34 -30.90 5.98 46.51
N MET A 35 -31.74 5.06 46.02
CA MET A 35 -33.07 4.80 46.58
C MET A 35 -32.97 4.22 47.99
N SER A 36 -32.01 3.31 48.21
CA SER A 36 -31.75 2.79 49.56
C SER A 36 -31.21 3.86 50.51
N ALA A 37 -30.38 4.79 50.04
CA ALA A 37 -29.88 5.93 50.82
C ALA A 37 -31.00 6.86 51.29
N GLN A 38 -32.07 6.97 50.50
CA GLN A 38 -33.26 7.78 50.77
C GLN A 38 -34.28 7.06 51.66
N GLY A 39 -33.96 5.86 52.17
CA GLY A 39 -34.84 5.11 53.07
C GLY A 39 -35.92 4.28 52.37
N GLN A 40 -35.85 4.11 51.04
CA GLN A 40 -36.79 3.20 50.35
C GLN A 40 -36.47 1.75 50.67
N SER A 41 -37.52 0.97 50.97
CA SER A 41 -37.36 -0.43 51.35
C SER A 41 -37.04 -1.31 50.13
N VAL A 42 -36.47 -2.49 50.36
CA VAL A 42 -36.15 -3.45 49.29
C VAL A 42 -37.38 -3.80 48.42
N PRO A 43 -38.58 -4.06 48.99
CA PRO A 43 -39.82 -4.23 48.21
C PRO A 43 -40.16 -3.04 47.31
N ASP A 44 -40.00 -1.82 47.80
CA ASP A 44 -40.33 -0.60 47.03
C ASP A 44 -39.39 -0.44 45.83
N ILE A 45 -38.08 -0.63 46.05
CA ILE A 45 -37.05 -0.57 45.00
C ILE A 45 -37.29 -1.67 43.96
N THR A 46 -37.64 -2.89 44.40
CA THR A 46 -37.97 -4.03 43.54
C THR A 46 -39.14 -3.68 42.61
N SER A 47 -40.21 -3.11 43.17
CA SER A 47 -41.40 -2.70 42.42
C SER A 47 -41.10 -1.57 41.43
N LEU A 48 -40.36 -0.56 41.85
CA LEU A 48 -40.11 0.63 41.04
C LEU A 48 -39.08 0.40 39.93
N MET A 49 -38.07 -0.45 40.17
CA MET A 49 -37.02 -0.75 39.19
C MET A 49 -37.28 -2.04 38.39
N GLN A 50 -38.30 -2.82 38.74
CA GLN A 50 -38.65 -4.09 38.09
C GLN A 50 -37.46 -5.07 38.06
N VAL A 51 -36.80 -5.23 39.22
CA VAL A 51 -35.65 -6.12 39.43
C VAL A 51 -35.96 -7.12 40.55
N SER A 52 -35.19 -8.20 40.71
CA SER A 52 -35.39 -9.13 41.81
C SER A 52 -34.95 -8.55 43.16
N ALA A 53 -35.61 -8.97 44.23
CA ALA A 53 -35.25 -8.57 45.59
C ALA A 53 -33.82 -9.01 45.97
N ASP A 54 -33.36 -10.15 45.46
CA ASP A 54 -32.01 -10.65 45.67
C ASP A 54 -30.96 -9.74 45.02
N TYR A 55 -31.21 -9.28 43.79
CA TYR A 55 -30.33 -8.30 43.13
C TYR A 55 -30.22 -7.00 43.93
N VAL A 56 -31.33 -6.49 44.48
CA VAL A 56 -31.31 -5.27 45.31
C VAL A 56 -30.50 -5.49 46.59
N ARG A 57 -30.69 -6.63 47.28
CA ARG A 57 -29.91 -6.98 48.46
C ARG A 57 -28.43 -7.13 48.15
N ASP A 58 -28.08 -7.82 47.06
CA ASP A 58 -26.69 -8.00 46.62
C ASP A 58 -25.99 -6.67 46.33
N VAL A 59 -26.69 -5.73 45.69
CA VAL A 59 -26.14 -4.39 45.42
C VAL A 59 -25.94 -3.60 46.71
N ILE A 60 -26.89 -3.64 47.64
CA ILE A 60 -26.78 -2.97 48.95
C ILE A 60 -25.62 -3.56 49.77
N HIS A 61 -25.52 -4.89 49.84
CA HIS A 61 -24.43 -5.58 50.52
C HIS A 61 -23.08 -5.26 49.88
N ALA A 62 -22.97 -5.36 48.56
CA ALA A 62 -21.75 -5.07 47.83
C ALA A 62 -21.31 -3.61 48.03
N PHE A 63 -22.24 -2.66 48.05
CA PHE A 63 -21.94 -1.25 48.30
C PHE A 63 -21.49 -1.01 49.75
N ASN A 64 -22.08 -1.71 50.73
CA ASN A 64 -21.64 -1.60 52.12
C ASN A 64 -20.24 -2.18 52.36
N GLU A 65 -19.86 -3.19 51.59
CA GLU A 65 -18.57 -3.87 51.70
C GLU A 65 -17.46 -3.18 50.89
N ARG A 66 -17.77 -2.74 49.67
CA ARG A 66 -16.79 -2.28 48.65
C ARG A 66 -17.08 -0.88 48.11
N GLU A 67 -18.03 -0.17 48.70
CA GLU A 67 -18.36 1.23 48.38
C GLU A 67 -18.61 1.44 46.87
N PHE A 68 -18.01 2.49 46.30
CA PHE A 68 -18.20 2.86 44.89
C PHE A 68 -17.67 1.82 43.90
N GLU A 69 -16.73 0.95 44.27
CA GLU A 69 -16.25 -0.13 43.38
C GLU A 69 -17.34 -1.17 43.11
N ALA A 70 -18.31 -1.33 44.01
CA ALA A 70 -19.45 -2.21 43.82
C ALA A 70 -20.35 -1.79 42.65
N LEU A 71 -20.30 -0.51 42.27
CA LEU A 71 -21.08 0.03 41.17
C LEU A 71 -20.54 -0.43 39.81
N ASP A 72 -19.25 -0.78 39.72
CA ASP A 72 -18.66 -1.21 38.46
C ASP A 72 -19.10 -2.64 38.09
N PRO A 73 -19.45 -2.88 36.81
CA PRO A 73 -19.80 -4.22 36.34
C PRO A 73 -18.62 -5.16 36.55
N LYS A 74 -18.89 -6.31 37.19
CA LYS A 74 -17.93 -7.42 37.21
C LYS A 74 -17.94 -8.04 35.82
N TRP A 75 -17.06 -7.58 34.94
CA TRP A 75 -16.77 -8.29 33.71
C TRP A 75 -16.12 -9.60 34.07
N SER A 76 -16.89 -10.69 34.11
CA SER A 76 -16.30 -12.01 34.09
C SER A 76 -15.51 -12.12 32.78
N GLY A 77 -14.24 -12.49 32.90
CA GLY A 77 -13.45 -12.83 31.72
C GLY A 77 -14.24 -13.84 30.91
N GLY A 78 -14.47 -13.53 29.63
CA GLY A 78 -15.18 -14.45 28.74
C GLY A 78 -14.49 -15.81 28.71
N ARG A 79 -15.13 -16.80 28.07
CA ARG A 79 -14.62 -18.16 27.96
C ARG A 79 -13.11 -18.15 27.67
N PRO A 80 -12.28 -18.84 28.49
CA PRO A 80 -10.84 -18.87 28.28
C PRO A 80 -10.53 -19.35 26.86
N ARG A 81 -9.48 -18.77 26.27
CA ARG A 81 -9.10 -19.06 24.89
C ARG A 81 -8.72 -20.53 24.76
N THR A 82 -9.33 -21.23 23.81
CA THR A 82 -9.04 -22.65 23.53
C THR A 82 -7.68 -22.87 22.87
N ILE A 83 -7.13 -21.85 22.19
CA ILE A 83 -5.81 -21.91 21.54
C ILE A 83 -4.87 -20.98 22.31
N SER A 84 -3.79 -21.54 22.86
CA SER A 84 -2.75 -20.82 23.61
C SER A 84 -2.02 -19.79 22.75
N SER A 85 -1.33 -18.84 23.39
CA SER A 85 -0.50 -17.84 22.71
C SER A 85 0.60 -18.48 21.87
N GLU A 86 1.28 -19.48 22.42
CA GLU A 86 2.39 -20.19 21.77
C GLU A 86 1.93 -20.88 20.48
N VAL A 87 0.78 -21.56 20.51
CA VAL A 87 0.21 -22.19 19.31
C VAL A 87 -0.19 -21.13 18.26
N ARG A 88 -0.65 -19.95 18.68
CA ARG A 88 -0.99 -18.85 17.75
C ARG A 88 0.25 -18.31 17.05
N GLU A 89 1.36 -18.13 17.77
CA GLU A 89 2.63 -17.72 17.20
C GLU A 89 3.14 -18.77 16.21
N HIS A 90 3.05 -20.05 16.57
CA HIS A 90 3.41 -21.15 15.68
C HIS A 90 2.55 -21.16 14.41
N ILE A 91 1.23 -20.94 14.52
CA ILE A 91 0.33 -20.77 13.36
C ILE A 91 0.79 -19.63 12.46
N CYS A 92 1.19 -18.49 13.04
CA CYS A 92 1.70 -17.34 12.27
C CYS A 92 3.03 -17.67 11.55
N LEU A 93 3.92 -18.44 12.17
CA LEU A 93 5.16 -18.89 11.53
C LEU A 93 4.86 -19.78 10.32
N ILE A 94 3.96 -20.76 10.48
CA ILE A 94 3.58 -21.66 9.38
C ILE A 94 2.90 -20.88 8.25
N ALA A 95 2.03 -19.92 8.58
CA ALA A 95 1.38 -19.09 7.58
C ALA A 95 2.35 -18.27 6.71
N ARG A 96 3.58 -18.02 7.18
CA ARG A 96 4.64 -17.31 6.45
C ARG A 96 5.47 -18.22 5.54
N THR A 97 5.36 -19.54 5.73
CA THR A 97 5.97 -20.52 4.82
C THR A 97 5.12 -20.69 3.56
N SER A 98 5.71 -21.23 2.50
CA SER A 98 4.99 -21.69 1.33
C SER A 98 4.60 -23.18 1.48
N PRO A 99 3.51 -23.65 0.85
CA PRO A 99 3.20 -25.08 0.81
C PRO A 99 4.36 -25.95 0.25
N ALA A 100 5.20 -25.38 -0.62
CA ALA A 100 6.37 -26.06 -1.17
C ALA A 100 7.43 -26.38 -0.09
N ASP A 101 7.58 -25.51 0.92
CA ASP A 101 8.47 -25.75 2.08
C ASP A 101 8.06 -27.02 2.85
N TRP A 102 6.77 -27.38 2.77
CA TRP A 102 6.18 -28.58 3.34
C TRP A 102 6.06 -29.74 2.35
N ARG A 103 6.74 -29.65 1.20
CA ARG A 103 6.73 -30.63 0.11
C ARG A 103 5.32 -30.86 -0.48
N ILE A 104 4.43 -29.89 -0.37
CA ILE A 104 3.09 -29.94 -0.96
C ILE A 104 3.16 -29.33 -2.36
N THR A 105 2.90 -30.14 -3.38
CA THR A 105 2.95 -29.71 -4.80
C THR A 105 1.57 -29.43 -5.40
N ALA A 106 0.49 -29.87 -4.75
CA ALA A 106 -0.88 -29.71 -5.25
C ALA A 106 -1.36 -28.25 -5.30
N PHE A 107 -0.69 -27.34 -4.58
CA PHE A 107 -0.99 -25.92 -4.59
C PHE A 107 0.21 -25.09 -4.12
N SER A 108 0.32 -23.86 -4.62
CA SER A 108 1.43 -22.96 -4.30
C SER A 108 1.13 -21.95 -3.19
N THR A 109 -0.12 -21.87 -2.72
CA THR A 109 -0.53 -20.83 -1.76
C THR A 109 -1.47 -21.32 -0.67
N TRP A 110 -1.36 -20.72 0.52
CA TRP A 110 -2.21 -21.00 1.69
C TRP A 110 -3.52 -20.23 1.63
N SER A 111 -4.63 -20.86 1.23
CA SER A 111 -5.94 -20.32 1.62
C SER A 111 -6.16 -20.55 3.12
N LEU A 112 -7.03 -19.76 3.77
CA LEU A 112 -7.35 -20.00 5.18
C LEU A 112 -7.88 -21.42 5.43
N THR A 113 -8.63 -21.98 4.46
CA THR A 113 -9.12 -23.35 4.55
C THR A 113 -7.97 -24.36 4.46
N LYS A 114 -7.07 -24.20 3.49
CA LYS A 114 -5.92 -25.11 3.32
C LYS A 114 -4.94 -25.05 4.48
N LEU A 115 -4.72 -23.85 5.03
CA LEU A 115 -3.91 -23.68 6.23
C LEU A 115 -4.57 -24.37 7.43
N ALA A 116 -5.89 -24.23 7.63
CA ALA A 116 -6.60 -24.94 8.70
C ALA A 116 -6.48 -26.46 8.57
N GLU A 117 -6.72 -27.01 7.37
CA GLU A 117 -6.56 -28.44 7.09
C GLU A 117 -5.12 -28.92 7.37
N HIS A 118 -4.13 -28.14 6.97
CA HIS A 118 -2.73 -28.46 7.22
C HIS A 118 -2.39 -28.45 8.71
N LEU A 119 -2.86 -27.44 9.46
CA LEU A 119 -2.63 -27.34 10.91
C LEU A 119 -3.27 -28.51 11.68
N VAL A 120 -4.45 -28.97 11.24
CA VAL A 120 -5.10 -30.16 11.80
C VAL A 120 -4.34 -31.43 11.42
N LYS A 121 -3.90 -31.57 10.16
CA LYS A 121 -3.14 -32.72 9.68
C LYS A 121 -1.79 -32.88 10.38
N GLN A 122 -1.13 -31.77 10.72
CA GLN A 122 0.13 -31.75 11.49
C GLN A 122 -0.11 -31.84 13.01
N SER A 123 -1.35 -32.04 13.45
CA SER A 123 -1.73 -32.14 14.87
C SER A 123 -1.35 -30.93 15.73
N ILE A 124 -1.23 -29.75 15.13
CA ILE A 124 -0.88 -28.50 15.83
C ILE A 124 -2.09 -27.95 16.59
N VAL A 125 -3.28 -28.13 16.02
CA VAL A 125 -4.56 -27.83 16.65
C VAL A 125 -5.55 -28.95 16.36
N PRO A 126 -6.41 -29.32 17.33
CA PRO A 126 -7.41 -30.37 17.12
C PRO A 126 -8.50 -29.92 16.13
N ALA A 127 -8.86 -28.64 16.17
CA ALA A 127 -9.78 -28.01 15.22
C ALA A 127 -9.56 -26.51 15.20
N VAL A 128 -9.65 -25.87 14.04
CA VAL A 128 -9.61 -24.41 13.91
C VAL A 128 -10.57 -23.93 12.84
N GLY A 129 -11.44 -22.99 13.22
CA GLY A 129 -12.35 -22.34 12.29
C GLY A 129 -11.66 -21.26 11.45
N ARG A 130 -12.16 -21.04 10.22
CA ARG A 130 -11.64 -20.01 9.29
C ARG A 130 -11.59 -18.60 9.89
N GLU A 131 -12.61 -18.21 10.65
CA GLU A 131 -12.68 -16.89 11.28
C GLU A 131 -11.68 -16.76 12.43
N THR A 132 -11.51 -17.82 13.23
CA THR A 132 -10.51 -17.88 14.30
C THR A 132 -9.10 -17.72 13.72
N LEU A 133 -8.80 -18.44 12.64
CA LEU A 133 -7.51 -18.33 11.94
C LEU A 133 -7.29 -16.93 11.38
N ARG A 134 -8.31 -16.30 10.78
CA ARG A 134 -8.23 -14.91 10.31
C ARG A 134 -7.90 -13.95 11.45
N ARG A 135 -8.54 -14.09 12.61
CA ARG A 135 -8.28 -13.25 13.79
C ARG A 135 -6.87 -13.46 14.32
N ILE A 136 -6.42 -14.71 14.43
CA ILE A 136 -5.04 -15.06 14.85
C ILE A 136 -4.01 -14.39 13.93
N LEU A 137 -4.15 -14.53 12.61
CA LEU A 137 -3.22 -13.93 11.66
C LEU A 137 -3.23 -12.40 11.73
N ARG A 138 -4.41 -11.78 11.87
CA ARG A 138 -4.52 -10.32 12.04
C ARG A 138 -3.85 -9.83 13.33
N GLU A 139 -4.11 -10.50 14.45
CA GLU A 139 -3.46 -10.21 15.75
C GLU A 139 -1.94 -10.38 15.65
N GLY A 140 -1.48 -11.42 14.95
CA GLY A 140 -0.07 -11.69 14.67
C GLY A 140 0.55 -10.83 13.56
N LYS A 141 -0.16 -9.80 13.06
CA LYS A 141 0.27 -8.90 11.98
C LYS A 141 0.64 -9.63 10.66
N VAL A 142 0.13 -10.84 10.46
CA VAL A 142 0.26 -11.60 9.21
C VAL A 142 -0.93 -11.28 8.31
N SER A 143 -0.65 -10.85 7.09
CA SER A 143 -1.67 -10.46 6.11
C SER A 143 -1.41 -11.13 4.76
N TRP A 144 -2.47 -11.27 3.98
CA TRP A 144 -2.38 -11.81 2.63
C TRP A 144 -1.80 -10.76 1.69
N GLN A 145 -0.55 -10.96 1.29
CA GLN A 145 0.21 -10.08 0.42
C GLN A 145 0.48 -10.75 -0.92
N SER A 146 0.57 -9.95 -1.99
CA SER A 146 1.06 -10.44 -3.28
C SER A 146 2.57 -10.66 -3.20
N THR A 147 3.07 -11.72 -3.81
CA THR A 147 4.51 -11.90 -4.02
C THR A 147 5.05 -10.75 -4.88
N THR A 148 6.19 -10.20 -4.48
CA THR A 148 6.91 -9.17 -5.23
C THR A 148 8.20 -9.77 -5.77
N THR A 149 8.58 -9.41 -6.99
CA THR A 149 9.87 -9.78 -7.57
C THR A 149 10.91 -8.73 -7.23
N TRP A 150 12.12 -9.16 -6.84
CA TRP A 150 13.25 -8.28 -6.62
C TRP A 150 14.31 -8.44 -7.72
N LYS A 151 15.05 -7.37 -8.02
CA LYS A 151 16.22 -7.43 -8.92
C LYS A 151 17.46 -7.01 -8.13
N SER A 152 18.46 -7.86 -8.11
CA SER A 152 19.81 -7.53 -7.63
C SER A 152 20.70 -7.16 -8.81
N SER A 153 21.39 -6.03 -8.73
CA SER A 153 22.41 -5.66 -9.72
C SER A 153 23.71 -6.44 -9.51
N ASN A 154 24.35 -6.82 -10.61
CA ASN A 154 25.71 -7.37 -10.65
C ASN A 154 26.71 -6.41 -11.33
N ASP A 155 26.34 -5.14 -11.47
CA ASP A 155 27.18 -4.11 -12.10
C ASP A 155 28.33 -3.72 -11.16
N PRO A 156 29.60 -3.92 -11.53
CA PRO A 156 30.74 -3.56 -10.67
C PRO A 156 30.80 -2.05 -10.40
N ASP A 157 30.28 -1.24 -11.33
CA ASP A 157 30.29 0.23 -11.23
C ASP A 157 28.97 0.78 -10.68
N PHE A 158 28.14 -0.05 -10.02
CA PHE A 158 26.79 0.32 -9.61
C PHE A 158 26.77 1.64 -8.84
N ILE A 159 27.57 1.72 -7.77
CA ILE A 159 27.59 2.87 -6.86
C ILE A 159 28.12 4.12 -7.57
N ALA A 160 29.17 4.00 -8.37
CA ALA A 160 29.74 5.11 -9.12
C ALA A 160 28.73 5.69 -10.12
N LYS A 161 28.05 4.84 -10.90
CA LYS A 161 27.01 5.25 -11.84
C LYS A 161 25.80 5.88 -11.13
N MET A 162 25.36 5.28 -10.02
CA MET A 162 24.26 5.81 -9.21
C MET A 162 24.59 7.20 -8.68
N HIS A 163 25.74 7.39 -8.04
CA HIS A 163 26.17 8.70 -7.54
C HIS A 163 26.30 9.73 -8.65
N ARG A 164 26.78 9.34 -9.84
CA ARG A 164 26.80 10.23 -11.00
C ARG A 164 25.41 10.71 -11.40
N VAL A 165 24.42 9.82 -11.42
CA VAL A 165 23.02 10.20 -11.73
C VAL A 165 22.43 11.09 -10.65
N LEU A 166 22.61 10.73 -9.38
CA LEU A 166 22.12 11.52 -8.25
C LEU A 166 22.71 12.93 -8.23
N ALA A 167 24.02 13.07 -8.50
CA ALA A 167 24.66 14.38 -8.62
C ALA A 167 24.05 15.23 -9.74
N LEU A 168 23.73 14.62 -10.89
CA LEU A 168 23.05 15.34 -11.98
C LEU A 168 21.63 15.77 -11.62
N TYR A 169 20.93 15.00 -10.80
CA TYR A 169 19.57 15.34 -10.34
C TYR A 169 19.56 16.44 -9.28
N ASP A 170 20.54 16.47 -8.39
CA ASP A 170 20.60 17.43 -7.29
C ASP A 170 21.23 18.77 -7.73
N THR A 171 22.31 18.70 -8.51
CA THR A 171 23.09 19.85 -8.96
C THR A 171 23.33 19.79 -10.47
N PRO A 172 22.26 19.95 -11.28
CA PRO A 172 22.43 20.09 -12.72
C PRO A 172 23.34 21.30 -13.01
N SER A 173 24.27 21.15 -13.96
CA SER A 173 25.17 22.25 -14.34
C SER A 173 24.35 23.43 -14.86
N ALA A 174 24.72 24.66 -14.51
CA ALA A 174 24.01 25.87 -14.92
C ALA A 174 23.78 25.97 -16.45
N ASP A 175 24.75 25.51 -17.25
CA ASP A 175 24.70 25.54 -18.72
C ASP A 175 24.23 24.21 -19.35
N GLY A 176 23.69 23.30 -18.54
CA GLY A 176 23.36 21.96 -19.00
C GLY A 176 22.00 21.46 -18.53
N ARG A 177 21.37 20.69 -19.40
CA ARG A 177 20.03 20.14 -19.21
C ARG A 177 20.10 18.65 -18.97
N VAL A 178 19.38 18.18 -17.97
CA VAL A 178 19.26 16.76 -17.65
C VAL A 178 17.91 16.25 -18.15
N VAL A 179 17.97 15.26 -19.04
CA VAL A 179 16.79 14.63 -19.63
C VAL A 179 16.86 13.12 -19.38
N CYS A 180 15.81 12.56 -18.81
CA CYS A 180 15.70 11.13 -18.59
C CYS A 180 14.97 10.48 -19.76
N VAL A 181 15.50 9.41 -20.34
CA VAL A 181 14.94 8.75 -21.54
C VAL A 181 14.65 7.29 -21.25
N ASP A 182 13.51 6.82 -21.76
CA ASP A 182 13.09 5.42 -21.64
C ASP A 182 12.04 5.03 -22.70
N GLU A 183 11.81 3.72 -22.85
CA GLU A 183 10.79 3.13 -23.72
C GLU A 183 9.54 2.68 -22.98
N PHE A 184 8.40 3.28 -23.33
CA PHE A 184 7.11 2.83 -22.90
C PHE A 184 6.48 1.85 -23.90
N GLY A 185 6.12 0.67 -23.42
CA GLY A 185 5.39 -0.33 -24.20
C GLY A 185 5.60 -1.75 -23.68
N PRO A 186 5.14 -2.76 -24.43
CA PRO A 186 4.49 -2.65 -25.73
C PRO A 186 3.09 -2.01 -25.67
N LEU A 187 2.79 -1.15 -26.65
CA LEU A 187 1.49 -0.54 -26.85
C LEU A 187 0.64 -1.44 -27.75
N ASN A 188 -0.06 -2.38 -27.11
CA ASN A 188 -0.96 -3.32 -27.77
C ASN A 188 -2.39 -2.78 -27.77
N LEU A 189 -3.14 -3.12 -28.82
CA LEU A 189 -4.59 -2.94 -28.88
C LEU A 189 -5.26 -4.08 -28.11
N MET A 190 -5.46 -3.86 -26.81
CA MET A 190 -6.19 -4.79 -25.96
C MET A 190 -7.05 -4.03 -24.95
N PRO A 191 -8.17 -4.62 -24.51
CA PRO A 191 -8.95 -4.12 -23.38
C PRO A 191 -8.07 -4.04 -22.12
N ARG A 192 -7.93 -2.86 -21.55
CA ARG A 192 -7.13 -2.63 -20.34
C ARG A 192 -8.03 -2.50 -19.13
N LYS A 193 -7.81 -3.34 -18.11
CA LYS A 193 -8.51 -3.20 -16.83
C LYS A 193 -8.18 -1.84 -16.21
N GLY A 194 -9.19 -1.16 -15.68
CA GLY A 194 -9.06 0.12 -15.01
C GLY A 194 -10.01 0.22 -13.82
N LYS A 195 -9.98 1.37 -13.15
CA LYS A 195 -10.87 1.69 -12.04
C LYS A 195 -11.75 2.87 -12.45
N ALA A 196 -13.04 2.80 -12.13
CA ALA A 196 -13.99 3.87 -12.40
C ALA A 196 -15.09 3.85 -11.34
N TRP A 197 -15.60 5.05 -11.01
CA TRP A 197 -16.78 5.19 -10.17
C TRP A 197 -18.00 4.61 -10.89
N ARG A 198 -18.68 3.67 -10.23
CA ARG A 198 -19.85 2.96 -10.74
C ARG A 198 -20.79 2.60 -9.60
N PRO A 199 -22.10 2.44 -9.86
CA PRO A 199 -23.02 1.88 -8.88
C PRO A 199 -22.54 0.52 -8.34
N ARG A 200 -22.87 0.23 -7.09
CA ARG A 200 -22.50 -1.02 -6.42
C ARG A 200 -22.98 -2.22 -7.25
N ARG A 201 -22.10 -3.22 -7.43
CA ARG A 201 -22.33 -4.43 -8.25
C ARG A 201 -22.55 -4.20 -9.76
N SER A 202 -22.33 -3.00 -10.29
CA SER A 202 -22.47 -2.69 -11.72
C SER A 202 -21.15 -2.23 -12.36
N PRO A 203 -20.16 -3.13 -12.50
CA PRO A 203 -18.87 -2.77 -13.07
C PRO A 203 -19.00 -2.39 -14.55
N ARG A 204 -18.15 -1.46 -15.02
CA ARG A 204 -17.94 -1.30 -16.46
C ARG A 204 -17.35 -2.59 -17.02
N ARG A 205 -17.94 -3.11 -18.09
CA ARG A 205 -17.43 -4.28 -18.81
C ARG A 205 -16.73 -3.79 -20.07
N LEU A 206 -15.54 -4.34 -20.31
CA LEU A 206 -14.84 -4.23 -21.58
C LEU A 206 -14.88 -5.59 -22.27
N ARG A 207 -14.54 -5.62 -23.56
CA ARG A 207 -14.45 -6.85 -24.33
C ARG A 207 -13.51 -7.85 -23.64
N ALA A 208 -13.89 -9.13 -23.62
CA ALA A 208 -13.08 -10.19 -23.02
C ALA A 208 -12.06 -10.77 -24.00
N THR A 209 -12.44 -10.90 -25.27
CA THR A 209 -11.65 -11.53 -26.32
C THR A 209 -11.13 -10.48 -27.30
N TYR A 210 -9.83 -10.51 -27.58
CA TYR A 210 -9.21 -9.61 -28.55
C TYR A 210 -8.16 -10.37 -29.36
N ASN A 211 -7.94 -9.92 -30.58
CA ASN A 211 -6.90 -10.43 -31.46
C ASN A 211 -5.69 -9.50 -31.44
N ARG A 212 -4.51 -10.01 -31.77
CA ARG A 212 -3.24 -9.26 -31.76
C ARG A 212 -2.70 -8.99 -33.17
N TYR A 213 -3.59 -8.93 -34.16
CA TYR A 213 -3.21 -8.85 -35.58
C TYR A 213 -2.54 -7.52 -35.95
N ASP A 214 -2.94 -6.43 -35.32
CA ASP A 214 -2.47 -5.07 -35.64
C ASP A 214 -1.06 -4.75 -35.09
N GLY A 215 -0.35 -5.76 -34.59
CA GLY A 215 0.97 -5.61 -34.02
C GLY A 215 1.01 -4.70 -32.80
N VAL A 216 2.19 -4.12 -32.55
CA VAL A 216 2.48 -3.35 -31.34
C VAL A 216 3.21 -2.08 -31.72
N MET A 217 2.97 -1.01 -30.96
CA MET A 217 3.79 0.20 -31.03
C MET A 217 4.64 0.37 -29.77
N HIS A 218 5.61 1.27 -29.84
CA HIS A 218 6.48 1.64 -28.75
C HIS A 218 6.59 3.16 -28.71
N MET A 219 6.55 3.72 -27.51
CA MET A 219 6.78 5.14 -27.29
C MET A 219 8.19 5.31 -26.73
N LEU A 220 9.03 6.03 -27.46
CA LEU A 220 10.30 6.54 -26.96
C LEU A 220 9.99 7.89 -26.32
N ALA A 221 10.29 8.07 -25.03
CA ALA A 221 10.00 9.32 -24.33
C ALA A 221 11.20 9.87 -23.58
N ALA A 222 11.17 11.17 -23.35
CA ALA A 222 12.23 11.94 -22.73
C ALA A 222 11.62 12.96 -21.76
N LEU A 223 11.93 12.85 -20.48
CA LEU A 223 11.51 13.76 -19.43
C LEU A 223 12.59 14.82 -19.20
N ASP A 224 12.28 16.08 -19.49
CA ASP A 224 13.13 17.22 -19.14
C ASP A 224 12.93 17.58 -17.66
N LEU A 225 13.97 17.41 -16.84
CA LEU A 225 13.85 17.67 -15.39
C LEU A 225 13.70 19.16 -15.07
N ALA A 226 14.21 20.06 -15.93
CA ALA A 226 14.13 21.50 -15.69
C ALA A 226 12.68 22.02 -15.78
N THR A 227 11.86 21.42 -16.64
CA THR A 227 10.48 21.86 -16.90
C THR A 227 9.43 20.84 -16.47
N GLY A 228 9.84 19.59 -16.22
CA GLY A 228 8.96 18.44 -16.03
C GLY A 228 8.22 18.01 -17.30
N LYS A 229 8.53 18.57 -18.47
CA LYS A 229 7.83 18.24 -19.72
C LYS A 229 8.35 16.93 -20.31
N LEU A 230 7.43 16.17 -20.86
CA LEU A 230 7.75 14.96 -21.62
C LEU A 230 7.72 15.22 -23.12
N TYR A 231 8.77 14.79 -23.79
CA TYR A 231 8.89 14.75 -25.25
C TYR A 231 8.82 13.29 -25.68
N TYR A 232 8.15 12.98 -26.78
CA TYR A 232 7.96 11.58 -27.16
C TYR A 232 7.80 11.37 -28.65
N ARG A 233 8.03 10.12 -29.08
CA ARG A 233 7.74 9.62 -30.43
C ARG A 233 7.19 8.20 -30.34
N ILE A 234 6.02 7.97 -30.92
CA ILE A 234 5.44 6.63 -31.05
C ILE A 234 5.89 6.01 -32.37
N ARG A 235 6.42 4.78 -32.32
CA ARG A 235 7.01 4.08 -33.46
C ARG A 235 6.63 2.59 -33.45
N PRO A 236 6.50 1.94 -34.62
CA PRO A 236 6.28 0.48 -34.68
C PRO A 236 7.47 -0.35 -34.18
N ARG A 237 8.67 0.26 -34.12
CA ARG A 237 9.92 -0.41 -33.72
C ARG A 237 10.72 0.54 -32.81
N LYS A 238 11.48 -0.04 -31.89
CA LYS A 238 12.40 0.66 -30.98
C LYS A 238 13.85 0.27 -31.22
N ARG A 239 14.40 0.60 -32.39
CA ARG A 239 15.80 0.30 -32.74
C ARG A 239 16.65 1.56 -32.57
N TRP A 240 17.95 1.41 -32.79
CA TRP A 240 18.90 2.50 -32.66
C TRP A 240 18.59 3.68 -33.60
N ARG A 241 17.94 3.43 -34.75
CA ARG A 241 17.54 4.49 -35.70
C ARG A 241 16.46 5.38 -35.12
N GLU A 242 15.40 4.78 -34.55
CA GLU A 242 14.31 5.53 -33.95
C GLU A 242 14.78 6.29 -32.70
N PHE A 243 15.65 5.68 -31.89
CA PHE A 243 16.31 6.33 -30.76
C PHE A 243 17.17 7.53 -31.20
N LEU A 244 18.01 7.36 -32.22
CA LEU A 244 18.84 8.45 -32.75
C LEU A 244 18.01 9.62 -33.28
N VAL A 245 16.86 9.35 -33.91
CA VAL A 245 15.92 10.40 -34.35
C VAL A 245 15.32 11.15 -33.15
N LEU A 246 15.03 10.47 -32.04
CA LEU A 246 14.61 11.14 -30.81
C LEU A 246 15.73 12.04 -30.28
N LEU A 247 16.96 11.51 -30.14
CA LEU A 247 18.10 12.29 -29.63
C LEU A 247 18.38 13.54 -30.47
N LYS A 248 18.35 13.43 -31.80
CA LYS A 248 18.51 14.58 -32.70
C LYS A 248 17.42 15.63 -32.48
N ALA A 249 16.18 15.20 -32.26
CA ALA A 249 15.08 16.11 -31.98
C ALA A 249 15.27 16.83 -30.63
N LEU A 250 15.72 16.12 -29.59
CA LEU A 250 16.02 16.71 -28.29
C LEU A 250 17.17 17.72 -28.37
N ARG A 251 18.26 17.39 -29.07
CA ARG A 251 19.38 18.32 -29.30
C ARG A 251 18.91 19.60 -30.00
N ALA A 252 18.02 19.49 -30.97
CA ALA A 252 17.47 20.64 -31.70
C ALA A 252 16.60 21.57 -30.82
N CYS A 253 16.00 21.05 -29.74
CA CYS A 253 15.25 21.88 -28.79
C CYS A 253 16.16 22.81 -27.98
N TRP A 254 17.42 22.42 -27.75
CA TRP A 254 18.35 23.15 -26.87
C TRP A 254 19.76 23.26 -27.47
N PRO A 255 19.95 23.94 -28.61
CA PRO A 255 21.20 23.94 -29.36
C PRO A 255 22.39 24.60 -28.64
N GLY A 256 22.16 25.42 -27.60
CA GLY A 256 23.20 26.09 -26.82
C GLY A 256 23.56 25.42 -25.49
N GLU A 257 22.78 24.44 -25.03
CA GLU A 257 22.96 23.82 -23.71
C GLU A 257 23.69 22.49 -23.83
N LYS A 258 24.48 22.10 -22.82
CA LYS A 258 25.02 20.74 -22.76
C LYS A 258 23.92 19.76 -22.32
N LEU A 259 23.62 18.75 -23.13
CA LEU A 259 22.53 17.82 -22.84
C LEU A 259 23.06 16.52 -22.20
N TYR A 260 22.66 16.26 -20.96
CA TYR A 260 22.89 15.00 -20.24
C TYR A 260 21.66 14.11 -20.40
N VAL A 261 21.81 12.98 -21.06
CA VAL A 261 20.72 12.02 -21.29
C VAL A 261 20.92 10.87 -20.33
N VAL A 262 20.03 10.71 -19.35
CA VAL A 262 20.03 9.58 -18.42
C VAL A 262 19.16 8.46 -19.00
N LEU A 263 19.70 7.26 -19.17
CA LEU A 263 18.99 6.15 -19.82
C LEU A 263 19.48 4.79 -19.33
N ASP A 264 18.67 3.76 -19.56
CA ASP A 264 19.02 2.39 -19.24
C ASP A 264 20.10 1.81 -20.19
N ASN A 265 20.47 0.55 -19.94
CA ASN A 265 21.56 -0.12 -20.65
C ASN A 265 21.10 -0.87 -21.93
N PHE A 266 19.94 -0.51 -22.50
CA PHE A 266 19.34 -1.17 -23.66
C PHE A 266 20.26 -1.13 -24.90
N SER A 267 20.34 -2.24 -25.62
CA SER A 267 21.35 -2.43 -26.69
C SER A 267 21.33 -1.36 -27.78
N PRO A 268 20.17 -0.88 -28.29
CA PRO A 268 20.09 0.24 -29.21
C PRO A 268 20.76 1.53 -28.74
N HIS A 269 20.78 1.81 -27.44
CA HIS A 269 21.42 3.01 -26.88
C HIS A 269 22.95 2.96 -27.01
N LYS A 270 23.52 1.76 -27.07
CA LYS A 270 24.96 1.52 -27.17
C LYS A 270 25.46 1.29 -28.59
N HIS A 271 24.58 1.39 -29.59
CA HIS A 271 24.94 1.17 -30.98
C HIS A 271 26.03 2.17 -31.43
N ALA A 272 26.98 1.71 -32.26
CA ALA A 272 28.14 2.51 -32.67
C ALA A 272 27.75 3.90 -33.25
N ASN A 273 26.77 3.93 -34.16
CA ASN A 273 26.27 5.19 -34.74
C ASN A 273 25.64 6.15 -33.71
N VAL A 274 25.01 5.61 -32.67
CA VAL A 274 24.42 6.42 -31.59
C VAL A 274 25.52 7.03 -30.75
N ARG A 275 26.52 6.22 -30.35
CA ARG A 275 27.68 6.70 -29.58
C ARG A 275 28.51 7.72 -30.37
N ALA A 276 28.77 7.46 -31.64
CA ALA A 276 29.53 8.36 -32.51
C ALA A 276 28.84 9.73 -32.65
N TRP A 277 27.52 9.74 -32.86
CA TRP A 277 26.76 10.99 -32.92
C TRP A 277 26.70 11.67 -31.55
N ALA A 278 26.48 10.91 -30.47
CA ALA A 278 26.39 11.45 -29.12
C ALA A 278 27.68 12.14 -28.67
N ALA A 279 28.85 11.56 -28.96
CA ALA A 279 30.14 12.11 -28.55
C ALA A 279 30.36 13.60 -28.88
N ALA A 280 29.73 14.11 -29.95
CA ALA A 280 29.82 15.51 -30.35
C ALA A 280 28.59 16.36 -29.96
N ASN A 281 27.52 15.76 -29.43
CA ASN A 281 26.21 16.42 -29.30
C ASN A 281 25.58 16.30 -27.90
N VAL A 282 25.74 15.17 -27.21
CA VAL A 282 25.09 14.88 -25.93
C VAL A 282 25.96 13.96 -25.06
N GLU A 283 25.87 14.08 -23.74
CA GLU A 283 26.48 13.14 -22.80
C GLU A 283 25.48 12.04 -22.44
N LEU A 284 25.76 10.79 -22.84
CA LEU A 284 24.95 9.64 -22.44
C LEU A 284 25.38 9.15 -21.06
N VAL A 285 24.47 9.18 -20.10
CA VAL A 285 24.66 8.75 -18.72
C VAL A 285 23.89 7.47 -18.50
N LEU A 286 24.59 6.34 -18.58
CA LEU A 286 23.97 5.01 -18.46
C LEU A 286 23.70 4.68 -17.00
N LEU A 287 22.47 4.23 -16.73
CA LEU A 287 22.08 3.70 -15.44
C LEU A 287 22.85 2.40 -15.12
N PRO A 288 23.06 2.09 -13.83
CA PRO A 288 23.50 0.78 -13.43
C PRO A 288 22.60 -0.32 -13.98
N THR A 289 23.18 -1.48 -14.30
CA THR A 289 22.39 -2.64 -14.74
C THR A 289 21.33 -2.99 -13.69
N TYR A 290 20.08 -3.24 -14.11
CA TYR A 290 18.92 -3.42 -13.23
C TYR A 290 18.58 -2.25 -12.29
N GLY A 291 19.14 -1.06 -12.52
CA GLY A 291 18.84 0.18 -11.79
C GLY A 291 17.71 1.01 -12.41
N SER A 292 16.70 0.41 -13.04
CA SER A 292 15.64 1.19 -13.73
C SER A 292 14.85 2.10 -12.78
N TRP A 293 14.77 1.76 -11.50
CA TRP A 293 14.16 2.59 -10.46
C TRP A 293 14.88 3.93 -10.22
N LEU A 294 16.11 4.09 -10.71
CA LEU A 294 16.81 5.39 -10.74
C LEU A 294 16.32 6.31 -11.85
N ASN A 295 15.60 5.78 -12.85
CA ASN A 295 15.08 6.59 -13.95
C ASN A 295 13.78 7.28 -13.55
N TRP A 296 13.80 8.62 -13.49
CA TRP A 296 12.60 9.39 -13.13
C TRP A 296 11.42 9.15 -14.08
N THR A 297 11.70 8.88 -15.36
CA THR A 297 10.68 8.69 -16.40
C THR A 297 9.74 7.52 -16.12
N GLU A 298 10.20 6.49 -15.40
CA GLU A 298 9.39 5.30 -15.08
C GLU A 298 8.14 5.65 -14.25
N SER A 299 8.25 6.61 -13.34
CA SER A 299 7.11 7.12 -12.55
C SER A 299 6.07 7.81 -13.44
N GLU A 300 6.52 8.54 -14.46
CA GLU A 300 5.64 9.20 -15.42
C GLU A 300 4.92 8.19 -16.32
N PHE A 301 5.60 7.11 -16.69
CA PHE A 301 4.98 6.01 -17.44
C PHE A 301 3.91 5.27 -16.65
N ALA A 302 4.09 5.13 -15.33
CA ALA A 302 3.04 4.60 -14.46
C ALA A 302 1.79 5.50 -14.48
N ALA A 303 1.98 6.82 -14.40
CA ALA A 303 0.89 7.79 -14.49
C ALA A 303 0.20 7.78 -15.87
N LEU A 304 0.97 7.82 -16.96
CA LEU A 304 0.46 7.69 -18.34
C LEU A 304 -0.38 6.43 -18.51
N ARG A 305 0.13 5.27 -18.06
CA ARG A 305 -0.61 4.01 -18.13
C ARG A 305 -1.92 4.10 -17.35
N TYR A 306 -1.88 4.67 -16.16
CA TYR A 306 -3.05 4.78 -15.29
C TYR A 306 -4.13 5.70 -15.85
N PHE A 307 -3.75 6.90 -16.30
CA PHE A 307 -4.71 7.93 -16.69
C PHE A 307 -5.12 7.88 -18.16
N ALA A 308 -4.22 7.51 -19.07
CA ALA A 308 -4.51 7.52 -20.50
C ALA A 308 -4.97 6.15 -21.05
N LEU A 309 -4.51 5.05 -20.44
CA LEU A 309 -4.69 3.70 -21.03
C LEU A 309 -5.54 2.74 -20.19
N ASN A 310 -5.50 2.82 -18.86
CA ASN A 310 -6.28 1.88 -18.05
C ASN A 310 -7.78 2.20 -18.13
N GLY A 311 -8.60 1.16 -18.34
CA GLY A 311 -10.06 1.31 -18.48
C GLY A 311 -10.53 1.59 -19.90
N THR A 312 -9.64 1.58 -20.89
CA THR A 312 -9.95 1.75 -22.32
C THR A 312 -9.91 0.43 -23.09
N ASP A 313 -10.53 0.41 -24.28
CA ASP A 313 -10.52 -0.68 -25.25
C ASP A 313 -10.44 -0.07 -26.65
N HIS A 314 -9.24 0.44 -26.99
CA HIS A 314 -9.01 1.11 -28.28
C HIS A 314 -9.03 0.11 -29.43
N CYS A 315 -9.72 0.47 -30.51
CA CYS A 315 -9.88 -0.37 -31.69
C CYS A 315 -8.78 -0.17 -32.74
N SER A 316 -7.99 0.91 -32.62
CA SER A 316 -6.88 1.20 -33.54
C SER A 316 -5.71 1.89 -32.83
N HIS A 317 -4.51 1.77 -33.43
CA HIS A 317 -3.34 2.51 -32.95
C HIS A 317 -3.52 4.03 -33.10
N HIS A 318 -4.28 4.49 -34.10
CA HIS A 318 -4.60 5.91 -34.23
C HIS A 318 -5.36 6.41 -32.99
N GLU A 319 -6.42 5.71 -32.60
CA GLU A 319 -7.22 6.05 -31.42
C GLU A 319 -6.37 6.04 -30.14
N GLN A 320 -5.57 4.99 -29.93
CA GLN A 320 -4.68 4.89 -28.78
C GLN A 320 -3.62 6.01 -28.76
N ASN A 321 -3.04 6.34 -29.91
CA ASN A 321 -2.04 7.41 -30.02
C ASN A 321 -2.64 8.79 -29.78
N THR A 322 -3.88 9.03 -30.23
CA THR A 322 -4.62 10.26 -29.94
C THR A 322 -4.90 10.40 -28.45
N ALA A 323 -5.30 9.32 -27.77
CA ALA A 323 -5.50 9.33 -26.32
C ALA A 323 -4.20 9.61 -25.55
N ILE A 324 -3.09 8.97 -25.96
CA ILE A 324 -1.76 9.27 -25.41
C ILE A 324 -1.41 10.73 -25.65
N ALA A 325 -1.56 11.25 -26.87
CA ALA A 325 -1.22 12.62 -27.20
C ALA A 325 -2.03 13.63 -26.37
N ALA A 326 -3.34 13.43 -26.22
CA ALA A 326 -4.19 14.26 -25.39
C ALA A 326 -3.72 14.31 -23.94
N TYR A 327 -3.36 13.15 -23.37
CA TYR A 327 -2.78 13.10 -22.03
C TYR A 327 -1.43 13.81 -21.95
N MET A 328 -0.55 13.64 -22.93
CA MET A 328 0.77 14.30 -22.93
C MET A 328 0.66 15.82 -23.00
N HIS A 329 -0.30 16.35 -23.77
CA HIS A 329 -0.58 17.79 -23.80
C HIS A 329 -1.10 18.28 -22.44
N TRP A 330 -2.04 17.56 -21.84
CA TRP A 330 -2.54 17.84 -20.49
C TRP A 330 -1.50 17.60 -19.39
N HIS A 331 -0.50 16.74 -19.58
CA HIS A 331 0.56 16.60 -18.59
C HIS A 331 1.52 17.78 -18.68
N ASN A 332 1.95 18.14 -19.90
CA ASN A 332 2.97 19.16 -20.12
C ASN A 332 2.49 20.60 -19.89
N ALA A 333 1.18 20.87 -19.91
CA ALA A 333 0.64 22.18 -19.53
C ALA A 333 0.55 22.34 -18.00
N GLN A 334 0.68 21.25 -17.24
CA GLN A 334 0.55 21.17 -15.78
C GLN A 334 1.89 20.83 -15.12
N SER A 335 2.93 20.57 -15.91
CA SER A 335 4.24 20.16 -15.42
C SER A 335 5.01 21.31 -14.80
N GLY A 336 5.74 21.00 -13.74
CA GLY A 336 6.75 21.88 -13.16
C GLY A 336 8.11 21.17 -13.04
N PRO A 337 9.16 21.91 -12.65
CA PRO A 337 10.50 21.35 -12.47
C PRO A 337 10.49 20.10 -11.57
N LYS A 338 11.26 19.09 -11.95
CA LYS A 338 11.44 17.86 -11.16
C LYS A 338 12.66 18.04 -10.27
N THR A 339 12.42 18.17 -8.97
CA THR A 339 13.46 18.36 -7.95
C THR A 339 13.31 17.32 -6.84
N SER A 340 14.36 17.13 -6.05
CA SER A 340 14.38 16.26 -4.88
C SER A 340 14.06 14.79 -5.21
N PHE A 341 14.91 14.15 -6.02
CA PHE A 341 14.77 12.73 -6.30
C PHE A 341 15.05 11.90 -5.04
N ALA A 342 14.06 11.16 -4.51
CA ALA A 342 14.28 10.25 -3.38
C ALA A 342 15.13 10.86 -2.21
N PRO A 343 14.71 12.01 -1.64
CA PRO A 343 15.55 12.78 -0.71
C PRO A 343 15.83 12.01 0.59
N ASP A 344 14.85 11.26 1.09
CA ASP A 344 14.94 10.48 2.32
C ASP A 344 15.30 9.01 2.08
N SER A 345 15.69 8.66 0.85
CA SER A 345 15.94 7.27 0.48
C SER A 345 17.32 6.80 0.97
N PRO A 346 17.43 5.57 1.50
CA PRO A 346 18.72 4.99 1.92
C PRO A 346 19.79 4.98 0.82
N ILE A 347 19.39 4.99 -0.45
CA ILE A 347 20.31 5.01 -1.60
C ILE A 347 21.29 6.19 -1.54
N ARG A 348 20.91 7.28 -0.84
CA ARG A 348 21.71 8.50 -0.67
C ARG A 348 22.95 8.27 0.21
N THR A 349 22.94 7.25 1.06
CA THR A 349 24.04 6.94 2.00
C THR A 349 24.84 5.71 1.58
N TRP A 350 24.49 5.06 0.47
CA TRP A 350 25.17 3.84 0.03
C TRP A 350 26.58 4.15 -0.48
N THR A 351 27.58 3.60 0.21
CA THR A 351 28.98 3.54 -0.24
C THR A 351 29.28 2.23 -0.97
N GLU A 352 28.48 1.19 -0.70
CA GLU A 352 28.55 -0.13 -1.33
C GLU A 352 27.14 -0.59 -1.70
N TYR A 353 27.00 -1.38 -2.77
CA TYR A 353 25.70 -1.93 -3.13
C TYR A 353 25.34 -3.01 -2.10
N PRO A 354 24.22 -2.87 -1.36
CA PRO A 354 23.85 -3.86 -0.36
C PRO A 354 23.46 -5.15 -1.08
N ALA A 355 24.42 -6.06 -1.21
CA ALA A 355 24.22 -7.38 -1.78
C ALA A 355 23.49 -8.29 -0.79
N LYS A 356 22.25 -7.94 -0.39
CA LYS A 356 21.30 -8.78 0.38
C LYS A 356 19.88 -8.29 0.01
N ALA A 357 18.89 -9.09 -0.37
CA ALA A 357 18.62 -10.51 -0.15
C ALA A 357 17.74 -11.04 -1.30
N ALA A 358 18.05 -12.24 -1.79
CA ALA A 358 17.04 -13.12 -2.37
C ALA A 358 16.57 -14.06 -1.26
#